data_AF-A0AAT9J3K6-F1
#
_entry.id   AF-A0AAT9J3K6-F1
#
_cell.length_a   1.000
_cell.length_b   1.000
_cell.length_c   1.000
_cell.angle_alpha   90.00
_cell.angle_beta   90.00
_cell.angle_gamma   90.00
#
_symmetry.space_group_name_H-M   'P 1'
#
loop_
_entity.id
_entity.type
_entity.pdbx_description
1 polymer ?
#
loop_
_entity_poly.entity_id
_entity_poly.type
_entity_poly.pdbx_seq_one_letter_code
_entity_poly.pdbx_strand_id
1 'polypeptide(L)'
;MKVRLILACLGLAALPALAAADASSPLKRSYREGETLTYRMTTVNEGVHYSAVAKSVATSQSGVFQEEITWSGLTMNGSPSPMTPAMQAYRQPLSLDPDHMPSPPDLSGVSPALVGPVTDLMTVYVDLWLANKFNALHKPGDHFYFPNPMTASWADGEAVVIGEDAVDFDMTLESVDDAQGTVVLLVRHVPPPQPKIHMPAPWMQAPVADTANNWVEVRKLPDGSFKAAVGQERFDVRITLDRANGRILKAHMDNPVTTSERVCKDAALTQCGSPTPRPILRKVDLELAP
;
A
#
# COMPACT_ATOMS: atom_id res chain seq x y z
N MET A 1 -57.64 -28.43 54.09
CA MET A 1 -57.19 -29.46 53.14
C MET A 1 -55.71 -29.25 52.89
N LYS A 2 -54.86 -30.22 53.27
CA LYS A 2 -53.40 -30.18 53.05
C LYS A 2 -53.11 -30.57 51.60
N VAL A 3 -52.32 -29.78 50.88
CA VAL A 3 -51.55 -30.26 49.72
C VAL A 3 -50.16 -29.62 49.77
N ARG A 4 -49.14 -30.48 49.85
CA ARG A 4 -47.71 -30.18 49.73
C ARG A 4 -47.41 -29.94 48.25
N LEU A 5 -46.54 -28.97 47.92
CA LEU A 5 -45.84 -28.97 46.64
C LEU A 5 -44.33 -28.89 46.88
N ILE A 6 -43.64 -29.75 46.13
CA ILE A 6 -42.27 -30.21 46.30
C ILE A 6 -41.30 -29.21 45.66
N LEU A 7 -40.22 -28.93 46.37
CA LEU A 7 -39.04 -28.20 45.90
C LEU A 7 -38.27 -29.10 44.92
N ALA A 8 -38.13 -28.70 43.67
CA ALA A 8 -37.24 -29.34 42.71
C ALA A 8 -36.06 -28.40 42.41
N CYS A 9 -34.92 -28.67 43.04
CA CYS A 9 -33.62 -28.14 42.64
C CYS A 9 -33.20 -28.81 41.33
N LEU A 10 -33.26 -28.08 40.21
CA LEU A 10 -32.56 -28.44 38.99
C LEU A 10 -31.26 -27.63 38.95
N GLY A 11 -30.14 -28.33 39.13
CA GLY A 11 -28.81 -27.76 39.07
C GLY A 11 -28.51 -27.22 37.67
N LEU A 12 -28.11 -25.95 37.59
CA LEU A 12 -27.40 -25.43 36.43
C LEU A 12 -26.02 -26.10 36.40
N ALA A 13 -25.82 -27.01 35.44
CA ALA A 13 -24.49 -27.40 35.04
C ALA A 13 -23.79 -26.18 34.45
N ALA A 14 -22.77 -25.67 35.14
CA ALA A 14 -21.87 -24.68 34.59
C ALA A 14 -21.10 -25.32 33.42
N LEU A 15 -21.46 -24.96 32.19
CA LEU A 15 -20.58 -25.17 31.04
C LEU A 15 -19.34 -24.31 31.27
N PRO A 16 -18.11 -24.85 31.14
CA PRO A 16 -16.94 -24.01 31.11
C PRO A 16 -17.05 -23.15 29.85
N ALA A 17 -17.08 -21.82 30.03
CA ALA A 17 -16.73 -20.92 28.96
C ALA A 17 -15.27 -21.22 28.61
N LEU A 18 -15.05 -21.98 27.53
CA LEU A 18 -13.80 -21.92 26.81
C LEU A 18 -13.65 -20.44 26.42
N ALA A 19 -12.82 -19.71 27.15
CA ALA A 19 -12.24 -18.49 26.64
C ALA A 19 -11.63 -18.89 25.30
N ALA A 20 -12.27 -18.48 24.20
CA ALA A 20 -11.58 -18.44 22.93
C ALA A 20 -10.33 -17.61 23.21
N ALA A 21 -9.15 -18.23 23.13
CA ALA A 21 -7.94 -17.45 23.00
C ALA A 21 -8.23 -16.49 21.85
N ASP A 22 -8.17 -15.18 22.10
CA ASP A 22 -8.14 -14.18 21.04
C ASP A 22 -7.00 -14.62 20.12
N ALA A 23 -7.34 -15.30 19.02
CA ALA A 23 -6.37 -15.80 18.09
C ALA A 23 -5.80 -14.55 17.43
N SER A 24 -4.67 -14.08 17.94
CA SER A 24 -3.98 -12.92 17.40
C SER A 24 -3.79 -13.13 15.90
N SER A 25 -4.18 -12.13 15.09
CA SER A 25 -4.01 -12.13 13.63
C SER A 25 -2.68 -12.77 13.22
N PRO A 26 -2.65 -13.69 12.24
CA PRO A 26 -1.40 -14.21 11.70
C PRO A 26 -0.55 -13.12 11.01
N LEU A 27 -1.16 -11.96 10.75
CA LEU A 27 -0.52 -10.80 10.14
C LEU A 27 0.04 -9.79 11.17
N LYS A 28 -0.19 -10.03 12.47
CA LYS A 28 0.18 -9.07 13.53
C LYS A 28 1.70 -8.95 13.65
N ARG A 29 2.19 -7.72 13.53
CA ARG A 29 3.57 -7.38 13.86
C ARG A 29 3.80 -7.38 15.37
N SER A 30 4.78 -8.15 15.83
CA SER A 30 5.25 -8.19 17.22
C SER A 30 6.57 -7.46 17.36
N TYR A 31 6.48 -6.16 17.63
CA TYR A 31 7.63 -5.26 17.75
C TYR A 31 8.51 -5.56 18.97
N ARG A 32 9.80 -5.26 18.83
CA ARG A 32 10.73 -5.09 19.95
C ARG A 32 11.35 -3.71 19.87
N GLU A 33 11.33 -2.95 20.96
CA GLU A 33 11.93 -1.62 20.97
C GLU A 33 13.43 -1.69 20.67
N GLY A 34 13.93 -0.80 19.81
CA GLY A 34 15.31 -0.77 19.32
C GLY A 34 15.62 -1.84 18.26
N GLU A 35 14.67 -2.70 17.90
CA GLU A 35 14.82 -3.65 16.80
C GLU A 35 15.15 -2.93 15.50
N THR A 36 16.16 -3.43 14.80
CA THR A 36 16.58 -2.87 13.51
C THR A 36 16.31 -3.88 12.41
N LEU A 37 15.69 -3.43 11.32
CA LEU A 37 15.54 -4.20 10.08
C LEU A 37 16.22 -3.43 8.95
N THR A 38 16.70 -4.15 7.94
CA THR A 38 17.26 -3.52 6.73
C THR A 38 16.62 -4.16 5.53
N TYR A 39 16.01 -3.35 4.68
CA TYR A 39 15.37 -3.79 3.45
C TYR A 39 16.17 -3.32 2.25
N ARG A 40 16.26 -4.18 1.25
CA ARG A 40 16.68 -3.80 -0.11
C ARG A 40 15.45 -3.73 -0.99
N MET A 41 15.31 -2.61 -1.67
CA MET A 41 14.26 -2.40 -2.65
C MET A 41 14.88 -2.32 -4.04
N THR A 42 14.28 -2.99 -5.01
CA THR A 42 14.59 -2.85 -6.43
C THR A 42 13.31 -2.62 -7.20
N THR A 43 13.33 -1.66 -8.12
CA THR A 43 12.15 -1.23 -8.85
C THR A 43 12.46 -1.07 -10.34
N VAL A 44 11.48 -1.43 -11.17
CA VAL A 44 11.38 -1.00 -12.56
C VAL A 44 10.13 -0.15 -12.70
N ASN A 45 10.25 1.08 -13.18
CA ASN A 45 9.13 1.98 -13.44
C ASN A 45 9.30 2.61 -14.82
N GLU A 46 8.48 2.21 -15.79
CA GLU A 46 8.54 2.71 -17.18
C GLU A 46 9.94 2.61 -17.82
N GLY A 47 10.67 1.53 -17.52
CA GLY A 47 12.04 1.31 -17.99
C GLY A 47 13.13 2.03 -17.18
N VAL A 48 12.76 2.86 -16.20
CA VAL A 48 13.69 3.38 -15.20
C VAL A 48 13.89 2.31 -14.13
N HIS A 49 15.14 1.91 -13.94
CA HIS A 49 15.52 0.98 -12.88
C HIS A 49 16.05 1.77 -11.69
N TYR A 50 15.63 1.44 -10.48
CA TYR A 50 16.24 2.01 -9.29
C TYR A 50 16.31 1.01 -8.15
N SER A 51 17.21 1.26 -7.22
CA SER A 51 17.28 0.51 -5.97
C SER A 51 17.62 1.42 -4.81
N ALA A 52 17.17 1.04 -3.62
CA ALA A 52 17.47 1.76 -2.40
C ALA A 52 17.53 0.79 -1.21
N VAL A 53 18.19 1.22 -0.13
CA VAL A 53 18.25 0.50 1.13
C VAL A 53 17.48 1.30 2.18
N ALA A 54 16.46 0.66 2.77
CA ALA A 54 15.68 1.21 3.87
C ALA A 54 16.11 0.52 5.17
N LYS A 55 16.69 1.27 6.11
CA LYS A 55 17.01 0.77 7.45
C LYS A 55 15.97 1.29 8.42
N SER A 56 15.30 0.38 9.12
CA SER A 56 14.28 0.68 10.12
C SER A 56 14.82 0.55 11.53
N VAL A 57 14.32 1.37 12.45
CA VAL A 57 14.51 1.20 13.89
C VAL A 57 13.15 1.31 14.58
N ALA A 58 12.73 0.26 15.27
CA ALA A 58 11.48 0.25 16.02
C ALA A 58 11.60 1.12 17.28
N THR A 59 10.65 2.04 17.45
CA THR A 59 10.52 2.92 18.62
C THR A 59 9.11 2.78 19.18
N SER A 60 8.93 3.06 20.47
CA SER A 60 7.63 3.07 21.11
C SER A 60 7.35 4.43 21.72
N GLN A 61 6.14 4.95 21.50
CA GLN A 61 5.65 6.11 22.22
C GLN A 61 4.27 5.79 22.80
N SER A 62 4.13 5.87 24.12
CA SER A 62 2.89 5.56 24.84
C SER A 62 2.30 4.18 24.50
N GLY A 63 3.16 3.20 24.22
CA GLY A 63 2.76 1.81 23.92
C GLY A 63 2.42 1.54 22.45
N VAL A 64 2.39 2.58 21.60
CA VAL A 64 2.24 2.43 20.15
C VAL A 64 3.62 2.31 19.54
N PHE A 65 3.82 1.27 18.72
CA PHE A 65 5.07 1.07 18.02
C PHE A 65 5.07 1.73 16.64
N GLN A 66 6.23 2.24 16.25
CA GLN A 66 6.50 2.73 14.91
C GLN A 66 7.94 2.40 14.53
N GLU A 67 8.21 2.29 13.23
CA GLU A 67 9.54 2.16 12.66
C GLU A 67 9.97 3.50 12.07
N GLU A 68 11.11 4.02 12.53
CA GLU A 68 11.77 5.15 11.89
C GLU A 68 12.66 4.62 10.77
N ILE A 69 12.29 4.90 9.52
CA ILE A 69 13.03 4.45 8.33
C ILE A 69 14.03 5.53 7.89
N THR A 70 15.26 5.08 7.62
CA THR A 70 16.33 5.85 7.00
C THR A 70 16.71 5.25 5.65
N TRP A 71 17.10 6.10 4.71
CA TRP A 71 17.37 5.70 3.32
C TRP A 71 18.83 5.84 2.98
N SER A 72 19.35 4.89 2.19
CA SER A 72 20.73 4.89 1.71
C SER A 72 20.88 4.06 0.43
N GLY A 73 22.07 4.07 -0.16
CA GLY A 73 22.41 3.17 -1.27
C GLY A 73 21.55 3.35 -2.52
N LEU A 74 21.06 4.57 -2.77
CA LEU A 74 20.22 4.87 -3.92
C LEU A 74 21.02 4.67 -5.22
N THR A 75 20.47 3.89 -6.14
CA THR A 75 20.96 3.77 -7.51
C THR A 75 19.84 4.06 -8.49
N MET A 76 20.19 4.68 -9.62
CA MET A 76 19.30 4.98 -10.74
C MET A 76 19.96 4.47 -12.01
N ASN A 77 19.25 3.63 -12.77
CA ASN A 77 19.72 2.96 -13.98
C ASN A 77 21.11 2.33 -13.82
N GLY A 78 21.31 1.64 -12.69
CA GLY A 78 22.57 0.96 -12.34
C GLY A 78 23.70 1.89 -11.88
N SER A 79 23.49 3.21 -11.87
CA SER A 79 24.48 4.18 -11.41
C SER A 79 24.16 4.67 -10.00
N PRO A 80 25.15 4.80 -9.09
CA PRO A 80 24.93 5.43 -7.79
C PRO A 80 24.37 6.85 -7.95
N SER A 81 23.29 7.15 -7.21
CA SER A 81 22.73 8.48 -7.12
C SER A 81 23.20 9.14 -5.82
N PRO A 82 23.76 10.36 -5.84
CA PRO A 82 24.24 11.02 -4.64
C PRO A 82 23.14 11.21 -3.59
N MET A 83 23.41 10.76 -2.36
CA MET A 83 22.55 11.03 -1.22
C MET A 83 22.82 12.44 -0.69
N THR A 84 21.92 13.39 -0.99
CA THR A 84 22.02 14.76 -0.45
C THR A 84 21.87 14.77 1.08
N PRO A 85 22.35 15.82 1.78
CA PRO A 85 22.15 15.93 3.23
C PRO A 85 20.68 15.86 3.65
N ALA A 86 19.76 16.44 2.86
CA ALA A 86 18.32 16.37 3.13
C ALA A 86 17.80 14.92 3.05
N MET A 87 18.22 14.15 2.04
CA MET A 87 17.84 12.73 1.92
C MET A 87 18.39 11.88 3.07
N GLN A 88 19.60 12.17 3.54
CA GLN A 88 20.20 11.46 4.67
C GLN A 88 19.54 11.79 6.01
N ALA A 89 19.05 13.03 6.15
CA ALA A 89 18.32 13.50 7.31
C ALA A 89 16.84 13.06 7.30
N TYR A 90 16.30 12.72 6.13
CA TYR A 90 14.92 12.28 5.98
C TYR A 90 14.63 11.05 6.85
N ARG A 91 13.46 11.09 7.51
CA ARG A 91 12.92 10.02 8.35
C ARG A 91 11.50 9.76 7.92
N GLN A 92 11.22 8.51 7.56
CA GLN A 92 9.87 8.07 7.23
C GLN A 92 9.33 7.24 8.40
N PRO A 93 8.37 7.75 9.18
CA PRO A 93 7.69 6.96 10.19
C PRO A 93 6.69 6.02 9.51
N LEU A 94 6.75 4.72 9.84
CA LEU A 94 5.77 3.73 9.41
C LEU A 94 5.36 2.86 10.59
N SER A 95 4.13 2.35 10.60
CA SER A 95 3.68 1.42 11.63
C SER A 95 2.78 0.35 11.05
N LEU A 96 2.90 -0.86 11.59
CA LEU A 96 1.98 -1.98 11.38
C LEU A 96 1.11 -2.24 12.62
N ASP A 97 1.19 -1.35 13.62
CA ASP A 97 0.27 -1.33 14.74
C ASP A 97 -1.13 -0.93 14.23
N PRO A 98 -2.15 -1.79 14.38
CA PRO A 98 -3.47 -1.52 13.83
C PRO A 98 -4.11 -0.28 14.46
N ASP A 99 -3.68 0.15 15.64
CA ASP A 99 -4.25 1.33 16.29
C ASP A 99 -3.54 2.64 15.92
N HIS A 100 -2.48 2.56 15.10
CA HIS A 100 -1.81 3.71 14.52
C HIS A 100 -2.20 3.87 13.05
N MET A 101 -3.03 4.87 12.73
CA MET A 101 -3.43 5.14 11.35
C MET A 101 -2.22 5.65 10.52
N PRO A 102 -1.90 5.04 9.36
CA PRO A 102 -0.85 5.54 8.49
C PRO A 102 -1.12 6.97 8.03
N SER A 103 -0.08 7.79 8.03
CA SER A 103 -0.09 9.13 7.46
C SER A 103 0.71 9.17 6.16
N PRO A 104 0.30 9.96 5.15
CA PRO A 104 1.14 10.23 4.00
C PRO A 104 2.51 10.77 4.43
N PRO A 105 3.61 10.34 3.77
CA PRO A 105 4.93 10.87 4.04
C PRO A 105 4.98 12.35 3.69
N ASP A 106 5.66 13.14 4.51
CA ASP A 106 6.09 14.46 4.08
C ASP A 106 7.17 14.28 3.01
N LEU A 107 6.87 14.68 1.78
CA LEU A 107 7.81 14.63 0.65
C LEU A 107 8.40 16.02 0.36
N SER A 108 8.05 17.04 1.15
CA SER A 108 8.60 18.37 0.98
C SER A 108 10.11 18.35 1.22
N GLY A 109 10.87 18.89 0.25
CA GLY A 109 12.34 18.88 0.31
C GLY A 109 12.99 17.51 0.12
N VAL A 110 12.22 16.45 -0.13
CA VAL A 110 12.76 15.15 -0.53
C VAL A 110 13.15 15.20 -2.00
N SER A 111 14.34 14.69 -2.32
CA SER A 111 14.79 14.58 -3.72
C SER A 111 13.79 13.74 -4.52
N PRO A 112 13.43 14.13 -5.76
CA PRO A 112 12.54 13.33 -6.62
C PRO A 112 12.99 11.87 -6.77
N ALA A 113 14.30 11.61 -6.70
CA ALA A 113 14.84 10.25 -6.81
C ALA A 113 14.52 9.34 -5.61
N LEU A 114 14.09 9.91 -4.47
CA LEU A 114 13.71 9.15 -3.27
C LEU A 114 12.19 9.01 -3.09
N VAL A 115 11.38 9.79 -3.82
CA VAL A 115 9.91 9.74 -3.76
C VAL A 115 9.38 8.35 -4.11
N GLY A 116 9.90 7.73 -5.18
CA GLY A 116 9.52 6.37 -5.58
C GLY A 116 9.73 5.34 -4.46
N PRO A 117 10.97 5.16 -3.96
CA PRO A 117 11.23 4.25 -2.85
C PRO A 117 10.38 4.48 -1.59
N VAL A 118 10.22 5.75 -1.19
CA VAL A 118 9.42 6.12 0.00
C VAL A 118 7.96 5.71 -0.14
N THR A 119 7.36 6.02 -1.29
CA THR A 119 5.96 5.69 -1.58
C THR A 119 5.74 4.18 -1.75
N ASP A 120 6.66 3.47 -2.40
CA ASP A 120 6.58 2.01 -2.56
C ASP A 120 6.62 1.27 -1.23
N LEU A 121 7.51 1.69 -0.32
CA LEU A 121 7.58 1.08 1.01
C LEU A 121 6.31 1.37 1.80
N MET A 122 5.77 2.60 1.69
CA MET A 122 4.51 2.95 2.33
C MET A 122 3.37 2.06 1.84
N THR A 123 3.25 1.80 0.54
CA THR A 123 2.21 0.92 -0.03
C THR A 123 2.21 -0.45 0.64
N VAL A 124 3.39 -1.10 0.74
CA VAL A 124 3.52 -2.40 1.42
C VAL A 124 3.07 -2.34 2.89
N TYR A 125 3.43 -1.27 3.60
CA TYR A 125 3.04 -1.08 5.00
C TYR A 125 1.55 -0.82 5.17
N VAL A 126 0.95 0.02 4.31
CA VAL A 126 -0.48 0.35 4.37
C VAL A 126 -1.33 -0.88 4.06
N ASP A 127 -0.94 -1.68 3.07
CA ASP A 127 -1.63 -2.92 2.69
C ASP A 127 -1.67 -3.91 3.86
N LEU A 128 -0.52 -4.13 4.49
CA LEU A 128 -0.43 -5.01 5.65
C LEU A 128 -1.14 -4.44 6.88
N TRP A 129 -1.02 -3.13 7.12
CA TRP A 129 -1.74 -2.44 8.19
C TRP A 129 -3.25 -2.60 8.02
N LEU A 130 -3.78 -2.39 6.82
CA LEU A 130 -5.20 -2.47 6.53
C LEU A 130 -5.74 -3.89 6.78
N ALA A 131 -5.02 -4.90 6.27
CA ALA A 131 -5.36 -6.31 6.49
C ALA A 131 -5.37 -6.66 7.99
N ASN A 132 -4.40 -6.15 8.75
CA ASN A 132 -4.30 -6.35 10.19
C ASN A 132 -5.37 -5.56 10.98
N LYS A 133 -5.70 -4.33 10.55
CA LYS A 133 -6.70 -3.46 11.20
C LYS A 133 -8.06 -4.11 11.27
N PHE A 134 -8.49 -4.69 10.15
CA PHE A 134 -9.79 -5.33 10.06
C PHE A 134 -9.80 -6.74 10.65
N ASN A 135 -8.62 -7.35 10.80
CA ASN A 135 -8.44 -8.67 11.41
C ASN A 135 -9.45 -9.70 10.88
N ALA A 136 -9.65 -9.72 9.56
CA ALA A 136 -10.62 -10.62 8.91
C ALA A 136 -9.98 -11.92 8.40
N LEU A 137 -8.65 -11.95 8.28
CA LEU A 137 -7.89 -12.98 7.59
C LEU A 137 -7.12 -13.86 8.57
N HIS A 138 -7.62 -15.06 8.87
CA HIS A 138 -7.07 -15.94 9.92
C HIS A 138 -6.53 -17.25 9.37
N LYS A 139 -7.10 -17.79 8.29
CA LYS A 139 -6.69 -19.05 7.67
C LYS A 139 -6.51 -18.90 6.15
N PRO A 140 -5.69 -19.77 5.52
CA PRO A 140 -5.52 -19.77 4.07
C PRO A 140 -6.86 -19.81 3.32
N GLY A 141 -7.00 -18.96 2.31
CA GLY A 141 -8.22 -18.79 1.52
C GLY A 141 -9.24 -17.82 2.11
N ASP A 142 -9.03 -17.30 3.33
CA ASP A 142 -9.84 -16.18 3.83
C ASP A 142 -9.69 -14.98 2.89
N HIS A 143 -10.81 -14.28 2.69
CA HIS A 143 -10.95 -13.17 1.77
C HIS A 143 -11.60 -11.98 2.48
N PHE A 144 -11.13 -10.78 2.18
CA PHE A 144 -11.68 -9.55 2.70
C PHE A 144 -11.65 -8.45 1.64
N TYR A 145 -12.81 -7.86 1.39
CA TYR A 145 -12.96 -6.71 0.48
C TYR A 145 -13.20 -5.44 1.28
N PHE A 146 -12.41 -4.40 1.01
CA PHE A 146 -12.56 -3.08 1.61
C PHE A 146 -12.85 -2.03 0.52
N PRO A 147 -14.08 -1.47 0.50
CA PRO A 147 -14.41 -0.34 -0.37
C PRO A 147 -13.75 0.92 0.19
N ASN A 148 -12.73 1.43 -0.48
CA ASN A 148 -11.95 2.56 -0.03
C ASN A 148 -12.66 3.87 -0.43
N PRO A 149 -13.03 4.74 0.52
CA PRO A 149 -13.68 5.99 0.19
C PRO A 149 -12.71 7.07 -0.31
N MET A 150 -11.39 6.82 -0.24
CA MET A 150 -10.34 7.81 -0.46
C MET A 150 -9.86 7.83 -1.92
N THR A 151 -9.37 9.01 -2.33
CA THR A 151 -8.59 9.22 -3.54
C THR A 151 -7.17 9.54 -3.12
N ALA A 152 -6.18 8.82 -3.65
CA ALA A 152 -4.78 9.14 -3.45
C ALA A 152 -4.34 10.18 -4.49
N SER A 153 -3.33 10.98 -4.13
CA SER A 153 -2.80 12.00 -5.02
C SER A 153 -1.29 12.16 -4.89
N TRP A 154 -0.63 12.33 -6.04
CA TRP A 154 0.80 12.63 -6.17
C TRP A 154 1.06 13.94 -6.92
N ALA A 155 0.03 14.79 -7.08
CA ALA A 155 0.19 16.09 -7.70
C ALA A 155 1.14 16.98 -6.87
N ASP A 156 2.16 17.53 -7.52
CA ASP A 156 3.11 18.47 -6.91
C ASP A 156 2.73 19.94 -7.17
N GLY A 157 1.75 20.18 -8.05
CA GLY A 157 1.28 21.51 -8.42
C GLY A 157 2.21 22.27 -9.36
N GLU A 158 3.37 21.71 -9.73
CA GLU A 158 4.36 22.31 -10.62
C GLU A 158 4.48 21.52 -11.93
N ALA A 159 5.00 20.29 -11.84
CA ALA A 159 5.15 19.40 -12.98
C ALA A 159 3.90 18.54 -13.15
N VAL A 160 3.44 17.89 -12.09
CA VAL A 160 2.20 17.10 -12.06
C VAL A 160 1.10 17.97 -11.45
N VAL A 161 0.23 18.49 -12.31
CA VAL A 161 -0.87 19.38 -11.88
C VAL A 161 -2.09 18.59 -11.42
N ILE A 162 -2.29 17.39 -11.97
CA ILE A 162 -3.28 16.41 -11.51
C ILE A 162 -2.56 15.06 -11.53
N GLY A 163 -2.66 14.32 -10.44
CA GLY A 163 -2.15 12.96 -10.30
C GLY A 163 -3.01 12.32 -9.24
N GLU A 164 -3.97 11.51 -9.66
CA GLU A 164 -4.95 10.90 -8.77
C GLU A 164 -5.26 9.47 -9.16
N ASP A 165 -5.47 8.63 -8.15
CA ASP A 165 -5.98 7.28 -8.28
C ASP A 165 -7.03 6.97 -7.21
N ALA A 166 -7.89 6.00 -7.51
CA ALA A 166 -8.84 5.44 -6.56
C ALA A 166 -8.84 3.91 -6.71
N VAL A 167 -8.66 3.21 -5.62
CA VAL A 167 -8.58 1.74 -5.58
C VAL A 167 -9.34 1.22 -4.37
N ASP A 168 -10.12 0.17 -4.57
CA ASP A 168 -10.61 -0.71 -3.51
C ASP A 168 -9.59 -1.82 -3.25
N PHE A 169 -9.66 -2.45 -2.09
CA PHE A 169 -8.72 -3.50 -1.70
C PHE A 169 -9.42 -4.85 -1.63
N ASP A 170 -8.96 -5.80 -2.44
CA ASP A 170 -9.35 -7.20 -2.40
C ASP A 170 -8.18 -8.02 -1.84
N MET A 171 -8.31 -8.46 -0.59
CA MET A 171 -7.24 -9.10 0.16
C MET A 171 -7.53 -10.59 0.36
N THR A 172 -6.51 -11.42 0.19
CA THR A 172 -6.57 -12.87 0.42
C THR A 172 -5.38 -13.31 1.24
N LEU A 173 -5.62 -14.07 2.32
CA LEU A 173 -4.54 -14.80 2.98
C LEU A 173 -4.25 -16.06 2.18
N GLU A 174 -3.17 -16.05 1.40
CA GLU A 174 -2.85 -17.14 0.47
C GLU A 174 -2.35 -18.38 1.22
N SER A 175 -1.48 -18.21 2.22
CA SER A 175 -0.91 -19.36 2.95
C SER A 175 -0.42 -19.00 4.35
N VAL A 176 -0.41 -20.03 5.21
CA VAL A 176 0.28 -20.07 6.51
C VAL A 176 1.10 -21.36 6.50
N ASP A 177 2.42 -21.24 6.43
CA ASP A 177 3.35 -22.37 6.34
C ASP A 177 4.12 -22.51 7.66
N ASP A 178 3.76 -23.51 8.46
CA ASP A 178 4.41 -23.80 9.74
C ASP A 178 5.83 -24.35 9.57
N ALA A 179 6.12 -25.04 8.46
CA ALA A 179 7.43 -25.65 8.21
C ALA A 179 8.46 -24.60 7.78
N GLN A 180 8.04 -23.63 6.98
CA GLN A 180 8.87 -22.49 6.58
C GLN A 180 8.80 -21.33 7.57
N GLY A 181 7.83 -21.34 8.48
CA GLY A 181 7.60 -20.26 9.43
C GLY A 181 7.14 -18.97 8.74
N THR A 182 6.32 -19.07 7.70
CA THR A 182 5.90 -17.91 6.89
C THR A 182 4.39 -17.77 6.76
N VAL A 183 3.95 -16.54 6.47
CA VAL A 183 2.57 -16.19 6.12
C VAL A 183 2.60 -15.40 4.82
N VAL A 184 1.69 -15.66 3.89
CA VAL A 184 1.61 -14.94 2.61
C VAL A 184 0.25 -14.26 2.48
N LEU A 185 0.29 -12.94 2.31
CA LEU A 185 -0.86 -12.09 2.03
C LEU A 185 -0.77 -11.62 0.57
N LEU A 186 -1.89 -11.69 -0.14
CA LEU A 186 -2.08 -11.02 -1.42
C LEU A 186 -3.07 -9.89 -1.24
N VAL A 187 -2.69 -8.69 -1.65
CA VAL A 187 -3.56 -7.52 -1.73
C VAL A 187 -3.68 -7.11 -3.17
N ARG A 188 -4.90 -7.09 -3.70
CA ARG A 188 -5.20 -6.57 -5.03
C ARG A 188 -5.86 -5.21 -4.89
N HIS A 189 -5.27 -4.22 -5.52
CA HIS A 189 -5.82 -2.89 -5.69
C HIS A 189 -6.65 -2.91 -6.98
N VAL A 190 -7.96 -2.76 -6.83
CA VAL A 190 -8.93 -2.91 -7.92
C VAL A 190 -9.70 -1.61 -8.15
N PRO A 191 -10.06 -1.28 -9.40
CA PRO A 191 -10.90 -0.12 -9.67
C PRO A 191 -12.22 -0.21 -8.90
N PRO A 192 -12.59 0.80 -8.10
CA PRO A 192 -13.89 0.85 -7.47
C PRO A 192 -14.99 0.96 -8.55
N PRO A 193 -16.22 0.48 -8.29
CA PRO A 193 -17.32 0.61 -9.24
C PRO A 193 -17.63 2.06 -9.62
N GLN A 194 -17.34 3.01 -8.72
CA GLN A 194 -17.51 4.45 -8.91
C GLN A 194 -16.26 5.19 -8.40
N PRO A 195 -15.20 5.29 -9.22
CA PRO A 195 -14.00 6.04 -8.86
C PRO A 195 -14.32 7.51 -8.62
N LYS A 196 -13.76 8.08 -7.54
CA LYS A 196 -13.98 9.48 -7.15
C LYS A 196 -12.88 10.43 -7.64
N ILE A 197 -12.09 10.00 -8.62
CA ILE A 197 -11.02 10.83 -9.21
C ILE A 197 -11.59 11.95 -10.07
N HIS A 198 -10.85 13.05 -10.15
CA HIS A 198 -11.20 14.21 -10.94
C HIS A 198 -10.82 14.03 -12.41
N MET A 199 -11.83 14.01 -13.29
CA MET A 199 -11.63 13.98 -14.75
C MET A 199 -11.80 15.38 -15.34
N PRO A 200 -10.71 16.13 -15.61
CA PRO A 200 -10.79 17.54 -16.03
C PRO A 200 -11.37 17.74 -17.44
N ALA A 201 -11.44 16.69 -18.27
CA ALA A 201 -11.91 16.80 -19.66
C ALA A 201 -12.94 15.72 -20.03
N PRO A 202 -13.95 16.04 -20.88
CA PRO A 202 -14.96 15.08 -21.28
C PRO A 202 -14.41 13.80 -21.93
N TRP A 203 -13.32 13.90 -22.70
CA TRP A 203 -12.72 12.75 -23.37
C TRP A 203 -12.11 11.73 -22.39
N MET A 204 -11.83 12.14 -21.15
CA MET A 204 -11.28 11.26 -20.12
C MET A 204 -12.33 10.37 -19.43
N GLN A 205 -13.61 10.67 -19.59
CA GLN A 205 -14.70 9.92 -18.95
C GLN A 205 -14.94 8.55 -19.59
N ALA A 206 -14.58 8.41 -20.87
CA ALA A 206 -14.70 7.13 -21.57
C ALA A 206 -13.71 6.10 -21.00
N PRO A 207 -14.18 4.94 -20.52
CA PRO A 207 -13.31 3.85 -20.07
C PRO A 207 -12.28 3.47 -21.12
N VAL A 208 -11.01 3.34 -20.71
CA VAL A 208 -9.96 2.82 -21.61
C VAL A 208 -9.89 1.29 -21.63
N ALA A 209 -10.54 0.65 -20.67
CA ALA A 209 -10.56 -0.80 -20.46
C ALA A 209 -11.96 -1.28 -20.02
N ASP A 210 -12.04 -2.39 -19.30
CA ASP A 210 -13.27 -3.07 -18.89
C ASP A 210 -13.97 -2.46 -17.66
N THR A 211 -13.36 -1.52 -16.95
CA THR A 211 -13.98 -0.75 -15.85
C THR A 211 -13.89 0.75 -16.08
N ALA A 212 -14.63 1.53 -15.29
CA ALA A 212 -14.41 2.97 -15.21
C ALA A 212 -12.93 3.28 -14.93
N ASN A 213 -12.44 4.37 -15.54
CA ASN A 213 -11.08 4.85 -15.30
C ASN A 213 -10.95 5.27 -13.83
N ASN A 214 -9.92 4.76 -13.18
CA ASN A 214 -9.63 5.01 -11.77
C ASN A 214 -8.25 5.63 -11.54
N TRP A 215 -7.55 6.01 -12.63
CA TRP A 215 -6.27 6.69 -12.60
C TRP A 215 -6.25 7.86 -13.60
N VAL A 216 -5.64 8.98 -13.23
CA VAL A 216 -5.46 10.16 -14.09
C VAL A 216 -4.15 10.88 -13.76
N GLU A 217 -3.41 11.30 -14.78
CA GLU A 217 -2.28 12.21 -14.64
C GLU A 217 -2.36 13.33 -15.69
N VAL A 218 -2.10 14.57 -15.26
CA VAL A 218 -1.87 15.72 -16.13
C VAL A 218 -0.56 16.36 -15.71
N ARG A 219 0.37 16.42 -16.67
CA ARG A 219 1.71 16.95 -16.49
C ARG A 219 1.95 18.15 -17.37
N LYS A 220 2.51 19.23 -16.82
CA LYS A 220 3.00 20.36 -17.59
C LYS A 220 4.35 20.01 -18.23
N LEU A 221 4.49 20.29 -19.52
CA LEU A 221 5.71 20.08 -20.29
C LEU A 221 6.55 21.37 -20.35
N PRO A 222 7.88 21.28 -20.59
CA PRO A 222 8.76 22.45 -20.62
C PRO A 222 8.40 23.50 -21.67
N ASP A 223 7.74 23.09 -22.76
CA ASP A 223 7.26 23.98 -23.82
C ASP A 223 5.92 24.68 -23.48
N GLY A 224 5.39 24.45 -22.27
CA GLY A 224 4.13 25.01 -21.79
C GLY A 224 2.88 24.20 -22.19
N SER A 225 3.03 23.13 -22.98
CA SER A 225 1.95 22.20 -23.28
C SER A 225 1.70 21.24 -22.11
N PHE A 226 0.67 20.40 -22.23
CA PHE A 226 0.25 19.46 -21.20
C PHE A 226 0.22 18.04 -21.76
N LYS A 227 0.79 17.09 -21.03
CA LYS A 227 0.63 15.66 -21.30
C LYS A 227 -0.41 15.12 -20.33
N ALA A 228 -1.52 14.63 -20.86
CA ALA A 228 -2.65 14.17 -20.09
C ALA A 228 -2.93 12.70 -20.38
N ALA A 229 -3.05 11.89 -19.36
CA ALA A 229 -3.32 10.46 -19.45
C ALA A 229 -4.44 10.09 -18.48
N VAL A 230 -5.27 9.15 -18.91
CA VAL A 230 -6.32 8.56 -18.09
C VAL A 230 -6.30 7.05 -18.27
N GLY A 231 -6.63 6.30 -17.23
CA GLY A 231 -6.45 4.86 -17.30
C GLY A 231 -7.22 4.04 -16.28
N GLN A 232 -7.04 2.74 -16.47
CA GLN A 232 -7.34 1.72 -15.49
C GLN A 232 -6.04 1.27 -14.83
N GLU A 233 -5.93 1.51 -13.53
CA GLU A 233 -4.87 0.98 -12.68
C GLU A 233 -5.38 -0.23 -11.91
N ARG A 234 -4.60 -1.30 -11.94
CA ARG A 234 -4.76 -2.49 -11.11
C ARG A 234 -3.38 -2.86 -10.62
N PHE A 235 -3.24 -3.21 -9.35
CA PHE A 235 -1.95 -3.75 -8.92
C PHE A 235 -2.06 -4.76 -7.80
N ASP A 236 -1.18 -5.74 -7.86
CA ASP A 236 -1.10 -6.83 -6.91
C ASP A 236 0.14 -6.64 -6.04
N VAL A 237 -0.04 -6.71 -4.72
CA VAL A 237 1.04 -6.72 -3.74
C VAL A 237 1.00 -8.05 -2.99
N ARG A 238 2.02 -8.88 -3.20
CA ARG A 238 2.21 -10.13 -2.46
C ARG A 238 3.25 -9.93 -1.37
N ILE A 239 2.84 -10.04 -0.12
CA ILE A 239 3.67 -9.80 1.07
C ILE A 239 3.91 -11.13 1.79
N THR A 240 5.18 -11.48 1.99
CA THR A 240 5.58 -12.64 2.81
C THR A 240 6.06 -12.15 4.17
N LEU A 241 5.50 -12.70 5.23
CA LEU A 241 5.81 -12.37 6.62
C LEU A 241 6.49 -13.53 7.33
N ASP A 242 7.30 -13.20 8.32
CA ASP A 242 7.74 -14.13 9.36
C ASP A 242 6.55 -14.43 10.27
N ARG A 243 6.20 -15.71 10.42
CA ARG A 243 5.03 -16.13 11.19
C ARG A 243 5.19 -15.88 12.69
N ALA A 244 6.41 -15.89 13.22
CA ALA A 244 6.62 -15.77 14.65
C ALA A 244 6.48 -14.32 15.15
N ASN A 245 6.78 -13.33 14.31
CA ASN A 245 6.82 -11.93 14.74
C ASN A 245 6.20 -10.93 13.74
N GLY A 246 5.67 -11.40 12.61
CA GLY A 246 5.01 -10.57 11.60
C GLY A 246 5.94 -9.61 10.86
N ARG A 247 7.27 -9.79 10.91
CA ARG A 247 8.21 -9.00 10.09
C ARG A 247 7.92 -9.25 8.63
N ILE A 248 7.96 -8.19 7.81
CA ILE A 248 8.01 -8.35 6.36
C ILE A 248 9.35 -9.01 6.03
N LEU A 249 9.30 -10.17 5.39
CA LEU A 249 10.48 -10.87 4.86
C LEU A 249 10.74 -10.45 3.42
N LYS A 250 9.67 -10.35 2.63
CA LYS A 250 9.71 -9.81 1.28
C LYS A 250 8.34 -9.33 0.82
N ALA A 251 8.32 -8.46 -0.18
CA ALA A 251 7.11 -8.08 -0.89
C ALA A 251 7.40 -7.96 -2.39
N HIS A 252 6.43 -8.32 -3.21
CA HIS A 252 6.46 -8.11 -4.65
C HIS A 252 5.21 -7.33 -5.06
N MET A 253 5.41 -6.21 -5.75
CA MET A 253 4.34 -5.43 -6.36
C MET A 253 4.44 -5.51 -7.89
N ASP A 254 3.32 -5.82 -8.54
CA ASP A 254 3.15 -5.67 -10.00
C ASP A 254 2.00 -4.69 -10.25
N ASN A 255 2.33 -3.51 -10.75
CA ASN A 255 1.41 -2.41 -11.03
C ASN A 255 1.36 -2.09 -12.54
N PRO A 256 0.51 -2.80 -13.30
CA PRO A 256 0.13 -2.41 -14.64
C PRO A 256 -0.97 -1.32 -14.65
N VAL A 257 -0.73 -0.26 -15.42
CA VAL A 257 -1.75 0.73 -15.77
C VAL A 257 -1.99 0.70 -17.27
N THR A 258 -3.24 0.44 -17.66
CA THR A 258 -3.67 0.62 -19.05
C THR A 258 -4.11 2.06 -19.22
N THR A 259 -3.44 2.85 -20.07
CA THR A 259 -3.77 4.26 -20.24
C THR A 259 -3.98 4.66 -21.70
N SER A 260 -4.72 5.76 -21.89
CA SER A 260 -4.78 6.55 -23.11
C SER A 260 -4.22 7.95 -22.85
N GLU A 261 -3.16 8.31 -23.55
CA GLU A 261 -2.46 9.60 -23.40
C GLU A 261 -2.79 10.55 -24.56
N ARG A 262 -2.80 11.86 -24.28
CA ARG A 262 -2.85 12.94 -25.27
C ARG A 262 -1.89 14.06 -24.87
N VAL A 263 -1.31 14.73 -25.87
CA VAL A 263 -0.64 16.02 -25.68
C VAL A 263 -1.63 17.13 -26.05
N CYS A 264 -1.80 18.10 -25.15
CA CYS A 264 -2.74 19.19 -25.25
C CYS A 264 -2.02 20.55 -25.16
N LYS A 265 -2.50 21.54 -25.90
CA LYS A 265 -1.89 22.88 -25.94
C LYS A 265 -2.35 23.77 -24.78
N ASP A 266 -3.43 23.42 -24.10
CA ASP A 266 -4.09 24.22 -23.07
C ASP A 266 -4.33 23.41 -21.78
N ALA A 267 -4.35 24.10 -20.64
CA ALA A 267 -4.57 23.50 -19.33
C ALA A 267 -5.98 22.92 -19.13
N ALA A 268 -6.97 23.40 -19.90
CA ALA A 268 -8.33 22.86 -19.88
C ALA A 268 -8.47 21.57 -20.70
N LEU A 269 -7.38 21.13 -21.35
CA LEU A 269 -7.29 19.89 -22.14
C LEU A 269 -8.36 19.80 -23.24
N THR A 270 -8.65 20.95 -23.87
CA THR A 270 -9.64 21.07 -24.95
C THR A 270 -9.00 21.01 -26.34
N GLN A 271 -7.72 21.35 -26.46
CA GLN A 271 -6.94 21.37 -27.71
C GLN A 271 -5.88 20.27 -27.68
N CYS A 272 -6.33 19.03 -27.77
CA CYS A 272 -5.47 17.84 -27.70
C CYS A 272 -5.26 17.18 -29.06
N GLY A 273 -4.11 16.53 -29.22
CA GLY A 273 -3.86 15.60 -30.31
C GLY A 273 -4.67 14.29 -30.18
N SER A 274 -4.40 13.36 -31.08
CA SER A 274 -5.01 12.03 -31.07
C SER A 274 -4.61 11.23 -29.81
N PRO A 275 -5.51 10.40 -29.26
CA PRO A 275 -5.18 9.49 -28.17
C PRO A 275 -4.14 8.47 -28.62
N THR A 276 -3.18 8.19 -27.74
CA THR A 276 -2.15 7.17 -27.93
C THR A 276 -2.19 6.20 -26.76
N PRO A 277 -2.38 4.88 -27.00
CA PRO A 277 -2.28 3.88 -25.95
C PRO A 277 -0.87 3.87 -25.35
N ARG A 278 -0.77 3.88 -24.02
CA ARG A 278 0.51 3.84 -23.30
C ARG A 278 0.39 2.95 -22.06
N PRO A 279 0.82 1.68 -22.10
CA PRO A 279 0.88 0.89 -20.89
C PRO A 279 1.98 1.44 -19.98
N ILE A 280 1.66 1.55 -18.69
CA ILE A 280 2.62 1.84 -17.62
C ILE A 280 2.82 0.54 -16.86
N LEU A 281 4.06 0.27 -16.46
CA LEU A 281 4.38 -0.88 -15.64
C LEU A 281 5.38 -0.45 -14.56
N ARG A 282 4.96 -0.62 -13.31
CA ARG A 282 5.82 -0.49 -12.14
C ARG A 282 5.91 -1.85 -11.43
N LYS A 283 7.14 -2.33 -11.23
CA LYS A 283 7.42 -3.58 -10.51
C LYS A 283 8.36 -3.30 -9.36
N VAL A 284 8.02 -3.72 -8.16
CA VAL A 284 8.83 -3.50 -6.96
C VAL A 284 9.08 -4.82 -6.27
N ASP A 285 10.33 -5.08 -5.94
CA ASP A 285 10.74 -6.14 -5.05
C ASP A 285 11.35 -5.50 -3.80
N LEU A 286 10.85 -5.94 -2.64
CA LEU A 286 11.36 -5.58 -1.33
C LEU A 286 11.82 -6.86 -0.66
N GLU A 287 13.04 -6.89 -0.12
CA GLU A 287 13.58 -8.05 0.59
C GLU A 287 14.26 -7.63 1.88
N LEU A 288 14.01 -8.36 2.96
CA LEU A 288 14.74 -8.23 4.20
C LEU A 288 16.19 -8.72 3.99
N ALA A 289 17.15 -7.84 4.23
CA ALA A 289 18.56 -8.17 4.18
C ALA A 289 18.94 -9.08 5.37
N PRO A 290 19.91 -10.00 5.18
CA PRO A 290 20.44 -10.85 6.25
C PRO A 290 21.06 -10.08 7.42
#